data_AF-A0A7T1MFS0-F1
#
_entry.id   AF-A0A7T1MFS0-F1
#
_cell.length_a   1.000
_cell.length_b   1.000
_cell.length_c   1.000
_cell.angle_alpha   90.00
_cell.angle_beta   90.00
_cell.angle_gamma   90.00
#
_symmetry.space_group_name_H-M   'P 1'
#
loop_
_entity.id
_entity.type
_entity.pdbx_description
1 polymer ?
#
loop_
_entity_poly.entity_id
_entity_poly.type
_entity_poly.pdbx_seq_one_letter_code
_entity_poly.pdbx_strand_id
1 'polypeptide(L)'
;MTRIRKRRGRHFIDENGRLFWINGPEDHCYLSEQRQWRRGLAFEEVLDWKQCAPSGMVSQRFGSPQEACEAYEHSRISWYQDLYLRRMGDQMAAHRSAVDYKPTAMKQAEASGEPVRQQPWRLPDPAGPVCGLPPRSCDAGAASPGSGRGAPAEAEVTHACRRRRSGRELAER
;
A
#
# COMPACT_ATOMS: atom_id res chain seq x y z
N MET A 1 -23.35 -11.56 16.84
CA MET A 1 -23.33 -10.08 16.86
C MET A 1 -21.92 -9.64 16.51
N THR A 2 -21.78 -8.69 15.60
CA THR A 2 -20.47 -8.16 15.19
C THR A 2 -20.09 -7.00 16.11
N ARG A 3 -18.88 -7.01 16.68
CA ARG A 3 -18.41 -5.93 17.57
C ARG A 3 -17.47 -4.96 16.86
N ILE A 4 -17.33 -3.77 17.42
CA ILE A 4 -16.31 -2.82 17.01
C ILE A 4 -14.97 -3.30 17.55
N ARG A 5 -14.02 -3.61 16.66
CA ARG A 5 -12.70 -4.12 17.05
C ARG A 5 -11.72 -3.00 17.39
N LYS A 6 -11.71 -1.92 16.60
CA LYS A 6 -10.91 -0.71 16.84
C LYS A 6 -11.69 0.52 16.40
N ARG A 7 -11.53 1.62 17.12
CA ARG A 7 -12.17 2.91 16.83
C ARG A 7 -11.17 4.05 17.05
N ARG A 8 -11.18 5.03 16.14
CA ARG A 8 -10.47 6.29 16.25
C ARG A 8 -11.42 7.44 15.91
N GLY A 9 -11.91 8.12 16.95
CA GLY A 9 -12.89 9.20 16.80
C GLY A 9 -14.16 8.72 16.10
N ARG A 10 -14.38 9.20 14.87
CA ARG A 10 -15.55 8.92 14.04
C ARG A 10 -15.36 7.81 13.01
N HIS A 11 -14.30 7.01 13.15
CA HIS A 11 -14.03 5.89 12.25
C HIS A 11 -13.82 4.63 13.08
N PHE A 12 -14.29 3.49 12.58
CA PHE A 12 -14.07 2.21 13.22
C PHE A 12 -13.94 1.06 12.22
N ILE A 13 -13.35 -0.04 12.68
CA ILE A 13 -13.28 -1.32 11.98
C ILE A 13 -13.91 -2.40 12.86
N ASP A 14 -14.72 -3.25 12.25
CA ASP A 14 -15.38 -4.35 12.94
C ASP A 14 -14.50 -5.60 13.04
N GLU A 15 -15.00 -6.65 13.70
CA GLU A 15 -14.33 -7.94 13.81
C GLU A 15 -14.14 -8.66 12.47
N ASN A 16 -15.00 -8.39 11.49
CA ASN A 16 -14.92 -8.93 10.13
C ASN A 16 -13.99 -8.13 9.21
N GLY A 17 -13.38 -7.06 9.71
CA GLY A 17 -12.51 -6.18 8.93
C GLY A 17 -13.24 -5.15 8.06
N ARG A 18 -14.55 -4.94 8.24
CA ARG A 18 -15.33 -3.91 7.55
C ARG A 18 -15.11 -2.56 8.21
N LEU A 19 -14.97 -1.53 7.39
CA LEU A 19 -14.67 -0.17 7.81
C LEU A 19 -15.93 0.69 7.78
N PHE A 20 -16.10 1.54 8.79
CA PHE A 20 -17.24 2.44 8.88
C PHE A 20 -16.80 3.84 9.32
N TRP A 21 -17.47 4.84 8.76
CA TRP A 21 -17.34 6.25 9.12
C TRP A 21 -18.67 6.76 9.68
N ILE A 22 -18.59 7.54 10.76
CA ILE A 22 -19.70 8.30 11.35
C ILE A 22 -19.67 9.70 10.75
N ASN A 23 -20.64 10.00 9.88
CA ASN A 23 -20.75 11.27 9.17
C ASN A 23 -21.85 12.15 9.78
N GLY A 24 -21.82 13.44 9.45
CA GLY A 24 -22.82 14.42 9.86
C GLY A 24 -22.50 15.10 11.20
N PRO A 25 -23.38 15.99 11.69
CA PRO A 25 -23.26 16.64 13.01
C PRO A 25 -23.22 15.65 14.19
N GLU A 26 -22.96 16.13 15.40
CA GLU A 26 -23.01 15.29 16.62
C GLU A 26 -24.42 14.78 16.88
N ASP A 27 -25.43 15.64 16.79
CA ASP A 27 -26.84 15.37 17.08
C ASP A 27 -27.63 14.76 15.90
N HIS A 28 -26.98 14.58 14.74
CA HIS A 28 -27.64 14.10 13.52
C HIS A 28 -26.67 13.35 12.63
N CYS A 29 -26.14 12.24 13.14
CA CYS A 29 -25.10 11.47 12.45
C CYS A 29 -25.64 10.22 11.77
N TYR A 30 -24.84 9.62 10.90
CA TYR A 30 -25.14 8.33 10.27
C TYR A 30 -23.85 7.56 9.97
N LEU A 31 -23.96 6.24 9.87
CA LEU A 31 -22.87 5.36 9.49
C LEU A 31 -22.80 5.22 7.96
N SER A 32 -21.59 5.18 7.43
CA SER A 32 -21.33 4.78 6.05
C SER A 32 -20.24 3.72 6.01
N GLU A 33 -20.46 2.65 5.27
CA GLU A 33 -19.44 1.64 5.04
C GLU A 33 -18.40 2.12 4.03
N GLN A 34 -17.14 1.80 4.32
CA GLN A 34 -15.99 2.10 3.49
C GLN A 34 -15.39 0.81 2.92
N ARG A 35 -15.01 0.85 1.65
CA ARG A 35 -14.23 -0.19 0.97
C ARG A 35 -12.76 0.20 1.00
N GLN A 36 -11.94 -0.66 1.57
CA GLN A 36 -10.49 -0.51 1.53
C GLN A 36 -9.98 -0.72 0.11
N TRP A 37 -9.04 0.12 -0.34
CA TRP A 37 -8.47 0.00 -1.69
C TRP A 37 -7.42 -1.11 -1.79
N ARG A 38 -6.63 -1.28 -0.73
CA ARG A 38 -5.49 -2.18 -0.66
C ARG A 38 -5.66 -3.13 0.50
N ARG A 39 -5.40 -4.41 0.27
CA ARG A 39 -5.39 -5.41 1.33
C ARG A 39 -4.13 -5.26 2.18
N GLY A 40 -4.18 -5.76 3.41
CA GLY A 40 -3.02 -5.86 4.30
C GLY A 40 -2.65 -4.59 5.06
N LEU A 41 -3.33 -3.46 4.84
CA LEU A 41 -3.09 -2.27 5.65
C LEU A 41 -3.79 -2.38 7.00
N ALA A 42 -3.10 -1.92 8.05
CA ALA A 42 -3.69 -1.77 9.37
C ALA A 42 -4.76 -0.65 9.37
N PHE A 43 -5.68 -0.69 10.33
CA PHE A 43 -6.74 0.32 10.48
C PHE A 43 -6.20 1.75 10.50
N GLU A 44 -5.14 2.00 11.28
CA GLU A 44 -4.51 3.33 11.36
C GLU A 44 -3.93 3.77 10.03
N GLU A 45 -3.31 2.85 9.29
CA GLU A 45 -2.75 3.15 7.98
C GLU A 45 -3.86 3.47 6.97
N VAL A 46 -5.02 2.80 7.04
CA VAL A 46 -6.16 3.16 6.20
C VAL A 46 -6.61 4.60 6.46
N LEU A 47 -6.64 5.03 7.73
CA LEU A 47 -7.05 6.38 8.08
C LEU A 47 -6.00 7.42 7.71
N ASP A 48 -4.74 7.16 8.04
CA ASP A 48 -3.64 8.09 7.80
C ASP A 48 -3.44 8.29 6.30
N TRP A 49 -3.48 7.20 5.54
CA TRP A 49 -3.29 7.19 4.09
C TRP A 49 -4.57 7.29 3.28
N LYS A 50 -5.72 7.55 3.94
CA LYS A 50 -7.09 7.53 3.40
C LYS A 50 -7.30 6.49 2.29
N GLN A 51 -6.89 5.24 2.56
CA GLN A 51 -6.90 4.13 1.59
C GLN A 51 -8.27 3.45 1.52
N CYS A 52 -9.34 4.25 1.41
CA CYS A 52 -10.69 3.74 1.30
C CYS A 52 -11.61 4.70 0.55
N ALA A 53 -12.75 4.16 0.10
CA ALA A 53 -13.81 4.91 -0.56
C ALA A 53 -15.19 4.39 -0.12
N PRO A 54 -16.25 5.20 -0.19
CA PRO A 54 -17.58 4.78 0.21
C PRO A 54 -18.05 3.55 -0.59
N SER A 55 -18.72 2.63 0.10
CA SER A 55 -19.35 1.47 -0.55
C SER A 55 -20.71 1.80 -1.18
N GLY A 56 -21.31 2.91 -0.73
CA GLY A 56 -22.71 3.26 -0.98
C GLY A 56 -23.66 2.72 0.09
N MET A 57 -23.19 1.92 1.06
CA MET A 57 -24.03 1.45 2.15
C MET A 57 -24.05 2.47 3.30
N VAL A 58 -25.24 2.92 3.69
CA VAL A 58 -25.44 3.90 4.76
C VAL A 58 -26.53 3.44 5.73
N SER A 59 -26.47 3.89 6.98
CA SER A 59 -27.48 3.57 8.00
C SER A 59 -28.63 4.59 8.01
N GLN A 60 -29.62 4.33 8.88
CA GLN A 60 -30.48 5.39 9.41
C GLN A 60 -29.66 6.46 10.17
N ARG A 61 -30.31 7.57 10.55
CA ARG A 61 -29.72 8.62 11.36
C ARG A 61 -29.81 8.31 12.86
N PHE A 62 -28.87 8.85 13.63
CA PHE A 62 -28.79 8.73 15.08
C PHE A 62 -28.62 10.11 15.73
N GLY A 63 -29.11 10.24 16.95
CA GLY A 63 -28.98 11.46 17.76
C GLY A 63 -27.61 11.63 18.40
N SER A 64 -26.72 10.64 18.31
CA SER A 64 -25.30 10.79 18.68
C SER A 64 -24.40 9.72 18.04
N PRO A 65 -23.08 9.94 17.93
CA PRO A 65 -22.13 8.91 17.52
C PRO A 65 -22.08 7.72 18.48
N GLN A 66 -22.33 7.97 19.77
CA GLN A 66 -22.40 6.93 20.80
C GLN A 66 -23.57 5.99 20.52
N GLU A 67 -24.77 6.56 20.29
CA GLU A 67 -25.95 5.80 19.89
C GLU A 67 -25.72 5.01 18.60
N ALA A 68 -25.06 5.62 17.59
CA ALA A 68 -24.74 4.93 16.35
C ALA A 68 -23.83 3.71 16.56
N CYS A 69 -22.82 3.83 17.43
CA CYS A 69 -21.94 2.70 17.79
C CYS A 69 -22.70 1.61 18.53
N GLU A 70 -23.54 1.98 19.51
CA GLU A 70 -24.35 1.03 20.25
C GLU A 70 -25.36 0.32 19.33
N ALA A 71 -26.02 1.05 18.43
CA ALA A 71 -26.92 0.44 17.45
C ALA A 71 -26.17 -0.55 16.55
N TYR A 72 -24.93 -0.24 16.15
CA TYR A 72 -24.09 -1.14 15.37
C TYR A 72 -23.79 -2.45 16.10
N GLU A 73 -23.24 -2.36 17.33
CA GLU A 73 -22.87 -3.54 18.11
C GLU A 73 -24.08 -4.40 18.48
N HIS A 74 -25.24 -3.77 18.69
CA HIS A 74 -26.50 -4.44 18.99
C HIS A 74 -27.27 -4.91 17.75
N SER A 75 -26.69 -4.80 16.55
CA SER A 75 -27.33 -5.21 15.28
C SER A 75 -28.69 -4.53 15.03
N ARG A 76 -28.83 -3.28 15.45
CA ARG A 76 -30.04 -2.44 15.31
C ARG A 76 -29.94 -1.44 14.14
N ILE A 77 -29.11 -1.73 13.15
CA ILE A 77 -28.90 -0.85 11.99
C ILE A 77 -29.80 -1.28 10.83
N SER A 78 -30.56 -0.33 10.30
CA SER A 78 -31.20 -0.45 8.99
C SER A 78 -30.25 0.09 7.94
N TRP A 79 -29.85 -0.75 7.00
CA TRP A 79 -28.93 -0.40 5.94
C TRP A 79 -29.68 -0.02 4.66
N TYR A 80 -29.22 1.05 4.02
CA TYR A 80 -29.74 1.58 2.77
C TYR A 80 -28.62 1.76 1.76
N GLN A 81 -28.99 1.66 0.48
CA GLN A 81 -28.06 1.90 -0.62
C GLN A 81 -28.20 3.34 -1.13
N ASP A 82 -27.17 4.14 -0.93
CA ASP A 82 -27.00 5.46 -1.51
C ASP A 82 -26.26 5.33 -2.86
N LEU A 83 -27.00 5.56 -3.95
CA LEU A 83 -26.48 5.44 -5.31
C LEU A 83 -25.44 6.52 -5.66
N TYR A 84 -25.53 7.70 -5.04
CA TYR A 84 -24.57 8.77 -5.26
C TYR A 84 -23.23 8.41 -4.62
N LEU A 85 -23.22 8.01 -3.35
CA LEU A 85 -22.02 7.56 -2.65
C LEU A 85 -21.43 6.30 -3.29
N ARG A 86 -22.28 5.40 -3.80
CA ARG A 86 -21.81 4.25 -4.55
C ARG A 86 -21.01 4.68 -5.78
N ARG A 87 -21.60 5.54 -6.62
CA ARG A 87 -20.99 6.03 -7.86
C ARG A 87 -19.72 6.83 -7.57
N MET A 88 -19.74 7.68 -6.55
CA MET A 88 -18.56 8.41 -6.09
C MET A 88 -17.44 7.44 -5.70
N GLY A 89 -17.75 6.42 -4.89
CA GLY A 89 -16.74 5.45 -4.46
C GLY A 89 -16.15 4.65 -5.62
N ASP A 90 -16.97 4.29 -6.61
CA ASP A 90 -16.52 3.62 -7.83
C ASP A 90 -15.64 4.54 -8.69
N GLN A 91 -15.96 5.84 -8.79
CA GLN A 91 -15.11 6.84 -9.44
C GLN A 91 -13.78 7.04 -8.71
N MET A 92 -13.79 7.14 -7.38
CA MET A 92 -12.56 7.22 -6.58
C MET A 92 -11.67 5.99 -6.80
N ALA A 93 -12.27 4.80 -6.90
CA ALA A 93 -11.53 3.58 -7.18
C ALA A 93 -10.93 3.56 -8.60
N ALA A 94 -11.64 4.09 -9.60
CA ALA A 94 -11.17 4.14 -10.98
C ALA A 94 -10.03 5.14 -11.19
N HIS A 95 -10.05 6.27 -10.49
CA HIS A 95 -9.07 7.36 -10.64
C HIS A 95 -7.93 7.30 -9.62
N ARG A 96 -7.80 6.21 -8.86
CA ARG A 96 -6.70 6.08 -7.90
C ARG A 96 -5.37 5.88 -8.65
N SER A 97 -4.37 6.73 -8.44
CA SER A 97 -2.99 6.38 -8.81
C SER A 97 -2.22 5.75 -7.65
N ALA A 98 -1.12 5.08 -8.01
CA ALA A 98 -0.16 4.55 -7.05
C ALA A 98 0.54 5.65 -6.23
N VAL A 99 0.48 6.91 -6.69
CA VAL A 99 1.14 8.08 -6.12
C VAL A 99 0.15 9.03 -5.45
N ASP A 100 -1.14 8.97 -5.82
CA ASP A 100 -2.09 10.08 -5.65
C ASP A 100 -2.45 10.38 -4.20
N TYR A 101 -2.40 9.39 -3.32
CA TYR A 101 -2.75 9.63 -1.94
C TYR A 101 -1.53 9.94 -1.08
N LYS A 102 -1.12 11.20 -1.14
CA LYS A 102 -0.22 11.80 -0.16
C LYS A 102 -1.05 12.56 0.88
N PRO A 103 -1.22 12.03 2.11
CA PRO A 103 -1.96 12.69 3.17
C PRO A 103 -1.42 14.10 3.41
N THR A 104 -2.30 15.03 3.77
CA THR A 104 -1.93 16.41 4.08
C THR A 104 -0.80 16.48 5.10
N ALA A 105 -0.82 15.61 6.12
CA ALA A 105 0.24 15.51 7.12
C ALA A 105 1.63 15.24 6.50
N MET A 106 1.72 14.44 5.45
CA MET A 106 2.99 14.20 4.75
C MET A 106 3.36 15.31 3.78
N LYS A 107 2.38 16.02 3.22
CA LYS A 107 2.63 17.26 2.47
C LYS A 107 3.24 18.33 3.39
N GLN A 108 2.73 18.42 4.62
CA GLN A 108 3.27 19.31 5.64
C GLN A 108 4.67 18.87 6.10
N ALA A 109 4.89 17.58 6.36
CA ALA A 109 6.22 17.07 6.70
C ALA A 109 7.27 17.38 5.60
N GLU A 110 6.94 17.17 4.32
CA GLU A 110 7.83 17.57 3.22
C GLU A 110 8.11 19.07 3.20
N ALA A 111 7.07 19.90 3.39
CA ALA A 111 7.22 21.35 3.40
C ALA A 111 8.09 21.84 4.58
N SER A 112 8.08 21.11 5.70
CA SER A 112 8.86 21.40 6.90
C SER A 112 10.26 20.77 6.89
N GLY A 113 10.63 20.01 5.84
CA GLY A 113 11.92 19.30 5.77
C GLY A 113 12.02 18.09 6.70
N GLU A 114 10.89 17.63 7.25
CA GLU A 114 10.84 16.46 8.11
C GLU A 114 10.86 15.15 7.29
N PRO A 115 11.38 14.04 7.86
CA PRO A 115 11.40 12.76 7.19
C PRO A 115 9.98 12.29 6.89
N VAL A 116 9.70 12.06 5.60
CA VAL A 116 8.39 11.61 5.13
C VAL A 116 8.29 10.12 5.29
N ARG A 117 7.25 9.67 6.00
CA ARG A 117 6.92 8.25 6.07
C ARG A 117 6.66 7.73 4.66
N GLN A 118 7.32 6.65 4.27
CA GLN A 118 7.03 6.00 2.99
C GLN A 118 5.67 5.31 3.03
N GLN A 119 5.04 5.20 1.85
CA GLN A 119 3.78 4.51 1.66
C GLN A 119 3.94 3.02 2.03
N PRO A 120 3.12 2.45 2.93
CA PRO A 120 3.30 1.09 3.44
C PRO A 120 3.08 0.01 2.37
N TRP A 121 2.45 0.35 1.25
CA TRP A 121 2.28 -0.55 0.09
C TRP A 121 3.37 -0.40 -0.97
N ARG A 122 4.32 0.53 -0.82
CA ARG A 122 5.54 0.49 -1.61
C ARG A 122 6.40 -0.60 -0.99
N LEU A 123 6.84 -1.54 -1.83
CA LEU A 123 7.86 -2.50 -1.42
C LEU A 123 9.05 -1.70 -0.87
N PRO A 124 9.75 -2.18 0.18
CA PRO A 124 11.03 -1.60 0.51
C PRO A 124 11.86 -1.56 -0.78
N ASP A 125 12.59 -0.45 -0.99
CA ASP A 125 13.58 -0.41 -2.07
C ASP A 125 14.33 -1.74 -2.03
N PRO A 126 14.40 -2.49 -3.14
CA PRO A 126 15.18 -3.72 -3.13
C PRO A 126 16.54 -3.31 -2.58
N ALA A 127 16.92 -3.86 -1.42
CA ALA A 127 18.30 -3.78 -0.99
C ALA A 127 19.08 -4.18 -2.23
N GLY A 128 19.83 -3.22 -2.79
CA GLY A 128 20.43 -3.34 -4.11
C GLY A 128 21.10 -4.69 -4.26
N PRO A 129 21.27 -5.20 -5.50
CA PRO A 129 21.57 -6.61 -5.75
C PRO A 129 22.51 -7.16 -4.68
N VAL A 130 21.99 -8.07 -3.85
CA VAL A 130 22.81 -8.84 -2.92
C VAL A 130 23.61 -9.78 -3.80
N CYS A 131 24.66 -9.24 -4.43
CA CYS A 131 25.72 -10.07 -4.94
C CYS A 131 26.23 -10.80 -3.69
N GLY A 132 25.92 -12.09 -3.60
CA GLY A 132 26.33 -12.99 -2.51
C GLY A 132 27.84 -13.21 -2.49
N LEU A 133 28.62 -12.16 -2.77
CA LEU A 133 30.05 -12.15 -2.64
C LEU A 133 30.36 -11.82 -1.17
N PRO A 134 31.00 -12.75 -0.43
CA PRO A 134 31.45 -12.44 0.91
C PRO A 134 32.41 -11.24 0.87
N PRO A 135 32.42 -10.40 1.92
CA PRO A 135 33.34 -9.27 1.99
C PRO A 135 34.76 -9.78 1.81
N ARG A 136 35.51 -9.21 0.87
CA ARG A 136 36.94 -9.47 0.75
C ARG A 136 37.59 -9.01 2.06
N SER A 137 38.13 -9.94 2.83
CA SER A 137 38.98 -9.62 3.95
C SER A 137 40.17 -8.81 3.43
N CYS A 138 40.23 -7.56 3.85
CA CYS A 138 41.38 -6.70 3.65
C CYS A 138 42.42 -7.06 4.71
N ASP A 139 43.07 -8.22 4.60
CA ASP A 139 44.25 -8.49 5.42
C ASP A 139 45.46 -7.83 4.78
N ALA A 140 45.86 -6.73 5.41
CA ALA A 140 47.10 -6.05 5.14
C ALA A 140 48.29 -6.93 5.58
N GLY A 141 49.15 -7.27 4.62
CA GLY A 141 50.60 -7.33 4.83
C GLY A 141 51.22 -8.71 5.07
N ALA A 142 51.82 -9.27 4.01
CA ALA A 142 53.16 -9.88 4.07
C ALA A 142 53.77 -10.05 2.67
N ALA A 143 54.69 -9.13 2.35
CA ALA A 143 55.96 -9.31 1.63
C ALA A 143 56.07 -10.18 0.35
N SER A 144 56.20 -9.45 -0.77
CA SER A 144 57.35 -9.45 -1.71
C SER A 144 57.53 -10.53 -2.82
N PRO A 145 58.27 -10.18 -3.90
CA PRO A 145 57.96 -10.54 -5.28
C PRO A 145 58.98 -11.49 -5.93
N GLY A 146 58.60 -12.13 -7.03
CA GLY A 146 59.55 -12.88 -7.86
C GLY A 146 58.89 -13.56 -9.06
N SER A 147 59.07 -12.94 -10.22
CA SER A 147 58.69 -13.40 -11.56
C SER A 147 59.23 -14.80 -11.92
N GLY A 148 58.36 -15.67 -12.46
CA GLY A 148 58.79 -16.96 -13.01
C GLY A 148 57.69 -17.67 -13.81
N ARG A 149 57.80 -17.54 -15.14
CA ARG A 149 57.22 -18.35 -16.25
C ARG A 149 56.43 -19.62 -15.89
N GLY A 150 55.26 -19.77 -16.51
CA GLY A 150 54.64 -21.08 -16.77
C GLY A 150 53.11 -21.04 -16.95
N ALA A 151 52.63 -20.92 -18.19
CA ALA A 151 51.32 -21.47 -18.60
C ALA A 151 51.48 -23.00 -18.81
N PRO A 152 50.43 -23.84 -19.01
CA PRO A 152 49.03 -23.51 -19.35
C PRO A 152 47.95 -24.37 -18.64
N ALA A 153 46.66 -24.03 -18.85
CA ALA A 153 45.56 -24.95 -19.23
C ALA A 153 44.17 -24.34 -18.91
N GLU A 154 43.51 -23.88 -19.98
CA GLU A 154 42.11 -24.17 -20.37
C GLU A 154 40.98 -24.07 -19.32
N ALA A 155 40.12 -23.07 -19.51
CA ALA A 155 38.68 -23.28 -19.75
C ALA A 155 38.05 -21.95 -20.19
N GLU A 156 38.12 -21.68 -21.49
CA GLU A 156 37.48 -20.57 -22.17
C GLU A 156 35.96 -20.83 -22.25
N VAL A 157 35.18 -20.23 -21.36
CA VAL A 157 33.71 -20.23 -21.49
C VAL A 157 33.32 -19.08 -22.43
N THR A 158 33.31 -19.37 -23.72
CA THR A 158 32.76 -18.49 -24.76
C THR A 158 31.28 -18.25 -24.49
N HIS A 159 30.90 -17.04 -24.07
CA HIS A 159 29.51 -16.64 -24.01
C HIS A 159 28.93 -16.52 -25.43
N ALA A 160 27.93 -17.35 -25.74
CA ALA A 160 27.21 -17.28 -27.00
C ALA A 160 26.52 -15.91 -27.15
N CYS A 161 27.04 -15.10 -28.07
CA CYS A 161 26.45 -13.82 -28.43
C CYS A 161 25.12 -14.07 -29.15
N ARG A 162 24.00 -13.85 -28.46
CA ARG A 162 22.65 -13.98 -29.02
C ARG A 162 22.42 -12.86 -30.04
N ARG A 163 22.66 -13.15 -31.34
CA ARG A 163 22.34 -12.25 -32.45
C ARG A 163 20.86 -11.87 -32.40
N ARG A 164 20.57 -10.59 -32.14
CA ARG A 164 19.24 -9.99 -32.36
C ARG A 164 18.94 -10.06 -33.87
N ARG A 165 17.95 -10.86 -34.27
CA ARG A 165 17.32 -10.72 -35.58
C ARG A 165 16.41 -9.49 -35.54
N SER A 166 16.71 -8.50 -36.38
CA SER A 166 15.84 -7.36 -36.65
C SER A 166 14.62 -7.84 -37.44
N GLY A 167 13.43 -7.36 -37.08
CA GLY A 167 12.15 -7.79 -37.64
C GLY A 167 11.90 -7.25 -39.05
N ARG A 168 12.55 -7.83 -40.06
CA ARG A 168 12.24 -7.55 -41.48
C ARG A 168 12.37 -8.79 -42.38
N GLU A 169 11.96 -9.96 -41.90
CA GLU A 169 11.81 -11.19 -42.70
C GLU A 169 10.56 -11.98 -42.25
N LEU A 170 9.40 -11.32 -42.25
CA LEU A 170 8.08 -11.92 -42.15
C LEU A 170 7.16 -11.25 -43.19
N ALA A 171 7.59 -11.24 -44.44
CA ALA A 171 6.79 -10.80 -45.58
C ALA A 171 7.34 -11.48 -46.83
N GLU A 172 6.99 -12.75 -47.00
CA GLU A 172 6.86 -13.45 -48.29
C GLU A 172 6.38 -14.88 -47.98
N ARG A 173 5.07 -15.03 -48.05
CA ARG A 173 4.38 -16.30 -48.29
C ARG A 173 3.57 -16.12 -49.55
#